data_AF-A0A7J5F6K8-F1
#
_entry.id   AF-A0A7J5F6K8-F1
#
_cell.length_a   1.000
_cell.length_b   1.000
_cell.length_c   1.000
_cell.angle_alpha   90.00
_cell.angle_beta   90.00
_cell.angle_gamma   90.00
#
_symmetry.space_group_name_H-M   'P 1'
#
loop_
_entity.id
_entity.type
_entity.pdbx_description
1 polymer ?
#
loop_
_entity_poly.entity_id
_entity_poly.type
_entity_poly.pdbx_seq_one_letter_code
_entity_poly.pdbx_strand_id
1 'polypeptide(L)'
;MKQYEHPEESISAYIDGELPEEETRNLFRHLGTCGECRGTLSSLLRLRSSLLAAEREERSSVVRRLSLSYPAAAAAAVLIVAATMAVASLTGGSAASPPVRTAYTAAQPLPAVYVIEPHTPESYRTQ
;
A
#
# COMPACT_ATOMS: atom_id res chain seq x y z
N MET A 1 11.65 -3.25 45.85
CA MET A 1 11.12 -2.50 44.69
C MET A 1 11.62 -3.22 43.45
N LYS A 2 10.76 -3.75 42.58
CA LYS A 2 11.21 -4.45 41.38
C LYS A 2 11.80 -3.40 40.42
N GLN A 3 13.12 -3.44 40.21
CA GLN A 3 13.74 -2.74 39.09
C GLN A 3 13.09 -3.29 37.81
N TYR A 4 12.45 -2.41 37.04
CA TYR A 4 12.05 -2.74 35.68
C TYR A 4 13.35 -2.83 34.87
N GLU A 5 13.72 -4.04 34.46
CA GLU A 5 15.00 -4.28 33.79
C GLU A 5 15.08 -3.57 32.43
N HIS A 6 13.93 -3.25 31.80
CA HIS A 6 13.89 -2.66 30.45
C HIS A 6 12.78 -1.59 30.26
N PRO A 7 12.96 -0.37 30.80
CA PRO A 7 11.99 0.71 30.61
C PRO A 7 11.87 1.17 29.14
N GLU A 8 12.92 1.01 28.34
CA GLU A 8 12.90 1.41 26.92
C GLU A 8 11.96 0.54 26.09
N GLU A 9 11.98 -0.77 26.30
CA GLU A 9 11.10 -1.72 25.61
C GLU A 9 9.63 -1.45 25.96
N SER A 10 9.33 -1.22 27.24
CA SER A 10 7.97 -0.87 27.67
C SER A 10 7.48 0.46 27.08
N ILE A 11 8.38 1.46 26.94
CA ILE A 11 8.05 2.73 26.29
C ILE A 11 7.74 2.52 24.81
N SER A 12 8.52 1.71 24.08
CA SER A 12 8.26 1.40 22.68
C SER A 12 6.92 0.68 22.51
N ALA A 13 6.70 -0.41 23.25
CA ALA A 13 5.46 -1.17 23.20
C ALA A 13 4.23 -0.31 23.56
N TYR A 14 4.38 0.65 24.49
CA TYR A 14 3.31 1.60 24.81
C TYR A 14 2.98 2.52 23.62
N ILE A 15 4.00 3.03 22.93
CA ILE A 15 3.81 3.87 21.73
C ILE A 15 3.11 3.04 20.64
N ASP A 16 3.52 1.79 20.44
CA ASP A 16 2.96 0.92 19.40
C ASP A 16 1.54 0.41 19.74
N GLY A 17 1.11 0.56 21.00
CA GLY A 17 -0.20 0.12 21.49
C GLY A 17 -0.25 -1.37 21.83
N GLU A 18 0.92 -1.99 21.99
CA GLU A 18 1.09 -3.42 22.28
C GLU A 18 1.25 -3.71 23.78
N LEU A 19 1.41 -2.67 24.61
CA LEU A 19 1.60 -2.83 26.05
C LEU A 19 0.28 -3.13 26.78
N PRO A 20 0.17 -4.24 27.54
CA PRO A 20 -1.05 -4.56 28.27
C PRO A 20 -1.33 -3.56 29.41
N GLU A 21 -2.58 -3.49 29.86
CA GLU A 21 -3.04 -2.47 30.82
C GLU A 21 -2.33 -2.54 32.19
N GLU A 22 -1.97 -3.75 32.66
CA GLU A 22 -1.23 -3.92 33.90
C GLU A 22 0.19 -3.33 33.80
N GLU A 23 0.90 -3.63 32.73
CA GLU A 23 2.25 -3.11 32.47
C GLU A 23 2.21 -1.61 32.20
N THR A 24 1.17 -1.12 31.54
CA THR A 24 0.92 0.30 31.35
C THR A 24 0.85 1.05 32.68
N ARG A 25 0.08 0.54 33.66
CA ARG A 25 0.01 1.14 35.01
C ARG A 25 1.36 1.17 35.71
N ASN A 26 2.18 0.14 35.53
CA ASN A 26 3.51 0.08 36.10
C ASN A 26 4.48 1.05 35.42
N LEU A 27 4.45 1.15 34.09
CA LEU A 27 5.19 2.13 33.32
C LEU A 27 4.86 3.55 33.78
N PHE A 28 3.57 3.89 33.92
CA PHE A 28 3.15 5.22 34.40
C PHE A 28 3.60 5.50 35.83
N ARG A 29 3.61 4.48 36.71
CA ARG A 29 4.17 4.64 38.06
C ARG A 29 5.66 4.98 38.01
N HIS A 30 6.43 4.33 37.13
CA HIS A 30 7.84 4.64 36.92
C HIS A 30 8.06 6.04 36.32
N LEU A 31 7.26 6.43 35.32
CA LEU A 31 7.31 7.77 34.73
C LEU A 31 6.99 8.87 35.75
N GLY A 32 6.18 8.57 36.77
CA GLY A 32 5.89 9.49 37.87
C GLY A 32 7.11 9.83 38.72
N THR A 33 8.12 8.97 38.77
CA THR A 33 9.32 9.14 39.62
C THR A 33 10.60 9.34 38.82
N CYS A 34 10.64 8.96 37.54
CA CYS A 34 11.83 9.05 36.68
C CYS A 34 11.69 10.18 35.65
N GLY A 35 12.53 11.21 35.75
CA GLY A 35 12.58 12.32 34.79
C GLY A 35 13.17 11.92 33.43
N GLU A 36 14.17 11.05 33.43
CA GLU A 36 14.85 10.58 32.22
C GLU A 36 13.91 9.81 31.30
N CYS A 37 13.19 8.82 31.84
CA CYS A 37 12.21 8.04 31.07
C CYS A 37 11.06 8.90 30.51
N ARG A 38 10.65 9.96 31.22
CA ARG A 38 9.71 10.95 30.68
C ARG A 38 10.31 11.71 29.50
N GLY A 39 11.57 12.10 29.59
CA GLY A 39 12.33 12.70 28.50
C GLY A 39 12.36 11.81 27.26
N THR A 40 12.68 10.52 27.44
CA THR A 40 12.70 9.51 26.37
C THR A 40 11.34 9.36 25.71
N LEU A 41 10.28 9.13 26.50
CA LEU A 41 8.91 9.02 25.98
C LEU A 41 8.50 10.28 25.19
N SER A 42 8.80 11.47 25.71
CA SER A 42 8.47 12.73 25.03
C SER A 42 9.22 12.91 23.71
N SER A 43 10.48 12.44 23.64
CA SER A 43 11.32 12.52 22.44
C SER A 43 10.79 11.58 21.35
N LEU A 44 10.43 10.35 21.71
CA LEU A 44 9.85 9.37 20.80
C LEU A 44 8.48 9.82 20.27
N LEU A 45 7.61 10.37 21.12
CA LEU A 45 6.32 10.91 20.69
C LEU A 45 6.46 12.09 19.71
N ARG A 46 7.45 12.96 19.93
CA ARG A 46 7.77 14.05 18.99
C ARG A 46 8.21 13.51 17.64
N LEU A 47 9.13 12.55 17.62
CA LEU A 47 9.57 11.86 16.40
C LEU A 47 8.38 11.26 15.64
N ARG A 48 7.53 10.49 16.31
CA ARG A 48 6.33 9.91 15.70
C ARG A 48 5.39 10.98 15.12
N SER A 49 5.15 12.06 15.85
CA SER A 49 4.30 13.16 15.36
C SER A 49 4.86 13.83 14.11
N SER A 50 6.20 13.95 14.01
CA SER A 50 6.86 14.52 12.84
C SER A 50 6.75 13.63 11.60
N LEU A 51 6.86 12.30 11.78
CA LEU A 51 6.68 11.33 10.69
C LEU A 51 5.24 11.36 10.17
N LEU A 52 4.26 11.34 11.08
CA LEU A 52 2.84 11.43 10.70
C LEU A 52 2.49 12.76 10.00
N ALA A 53 3.13 13.86 10.41
CA ALA A 53 2.97 15.16 9.75
C ALA A 53 3.57 15.15 8.33
N ALA A 54 4.75 14.57 8.15
CA ALA A 54 5.40 14.44 6.85
C ALA A 54 4.57 13.58 5.88
N GLU A 55 4.07 12.42 6.33
CA GLU A 55 3.18 11.56 5.52
C GLU A 55 1.90 12.29 5.08
N ARG A 56 1.33 13.13 5.96
CA ARG A 56 0.15 13.93 5.65
C ARG A 56 0.44 14.97 4.57
N GLU A 57 1.61 15.60 4.61
CA GLU A 57 2.03 16.58 3.60
C GLU A 57 2.22 15.92 2.24
N GLU A 58 2.90 14.78 2.18
CA GLU A 58 3.06 14.01 0.94
C GLU A 58 1.70 13.60 0.37
N ARG A 59 0.81 13.04 1.20
CA ARG A 59 -0.52 12.63 0.76
C ARG A 59 -1.37 13.81 0.26
N SER A 60 -1.25 14.98 0.88
CA SER A 60 -1.96 16.20 0.44
C SER A 60 -1.50 16.64 -0.94
N SER A 61 -0.19 16.59 -1.21
CA SER A 61 0.38 17.02 -2.49
C SER A 61 -0.05 16.12 -3.66
N VAL A 62 -0.16 14.82 -3.45
CA VAL A 62 -0.58 13.85 -4.48
C VAL A 62 -2.05 14.02 -4.83
N VAL A 63 -2.93 14.17 -3.84
CA VAL A 63 -4.37 14.39 -4.09
C VAL A 63 -4.60 15.72 -4.83
N ARG A 64 -3.81 16.75 -4.53
CA ARG A 64 -3.90 18.06 -5.19
C ARG A 64 -3.44 18.03 -6.65
N ARG A 65 -2.57 17.07 -7.02
CA ARG A 65 -2.17 16.85 -8.43
C ARG A 65 -3.19 16.02 -9.21
N LEU A 66 -3.98 15.17 -8.55
CA LEU A 66 -5.05 14.40 -9.19
C LEU A 66 -6.41 15.13 -9.25
N SER A 67 -6.56 16.27 -8.57
CA SER A 67 -7.71 17.16 -8.76
C SER A 67 -7.60 18.04 -10.01
N LEU A 68 -7.07 17.50 -11.12
CA LEU A 68 -7.25 18.13 -12.43
C LEU A 68 -8.71 17.89 -12.83
N SER A 69 -9.48 18.97 -12.86
CA SER A 69 -10.93 18.96 -12.87
C SER A 69 -11.48 18.07 -14.00
N TYR A 70 -12.29 17.07 -13.63
CA TYR A 70 -13.10 16.23 -14.53
C TYR A 70 -13.72 16.96 -15.75
N PRO A 71 -14.17 18.24 -15.68
CA PRO A 71 -14.64 18.94 -16.88
C PRO A 71 -13.58 19.13 -17.98
N ALA A 72 -12.29 19.30 -17.64
CA ALA A 72 -11.23 19.51 -18.63
C ALA A 72 -10.87 18.22 -19.39
N ALA A 73 -10.87 17.07 -18.71
CA ALA A 73 -10.65 15.77 -19.33
C ALA A 73 -11.81 15.36 -20.25
N ALA A 74 -13.05 15.65 -19.84
CA ALA A 74 -14.23 15.41 -20.67
C ALA A 74 -14.21 16.25 -21.95
N ALA A 75 -13.85 17.54 -21.87
CA ALA A 75 -13.73 18.40 -23.05
C ALA A 75 -12.66 17.91 -24.04
N ALA A 76 -11.50 17.45 -23.55
CA ALA A 76 -10.45 16.90 -24.39
C ALA A 76 -10.91 15.62 -25.13
N ALA A 77 -11.61 14.72 -24.43
CA ALA A 77 -12.16 13.51 -25.05
C ALA A 77 -13.19 13.85 -26.15
N VAL A 78 -14.08 14.81 -25.90
CA VAL A 78 -15.07 15.27 -26.89
C VAL A 78 -14.38 15.86 -28.13
N LEU A 79 -13.33 16.67 -27.96
CA LEU A 79 -12.58 17.25 -29.08
C LEU A 79 -11.86 16.18 -29.91
N ILE A 80 -11.28 15.15 -29.28
CA ILE A 80 -10.62 14.04 -29.98
C ILE A 80 -11.64 13.26 -30.82
N VAL A 81 -12.81 12.93 -30.27
CA VAL A 81 -13.86 12.20 -30.99
C VAL A 81 -14.45 13.02 -32.15
N ALA A 82 -14.68 14.32 -31.94
CA ALA A 82 -15.18 15.20 -33.00
C ALA A 82 -14.17 15.33 -34.15
N ALA A 83 -12.88 15.44 -33.83
CA ALA A 83 -11.82 15.52 -34.83
C ALA A 83 -11.69 14.23 -35.66
N THR A 84 -11.78 13.05 -35.03
CA THR A 84 -11.70 11.77 -35.77
C THR A 84 -12.88 11.56 -36.70
N MET A 85 -14.10 11.94 -36.29
CA MET A 85 -15.27 11.89 -37.18
C MET A 85 -15.16 12.87 -38.35
N ALA A 86 -14.63 14.08 -38.13
CA ALA A 86 -14.42 15.05 -39.21
C ALA A 86 -13.40 14.54 -40.25
N VAL A 87 -12.29 13.94 -39.81
CA VAL A 87 -11.27 13.37 -40.72
C VAL A 87 -11.83 12.18 -41.51
N ALA A 88 -12.56 11.26 -40.85
CA ALA A 88 -13.18 10.11 -41.50
C ALA A 88 -14.18 10.51 -42.60
N SER A 89 -14.86 11.64 -42.42
CA SER A 89 -15.84 12.17 -43.39
C SER A 89 -15.16 12.76 -44.63
N LEU A 90 -13.94 13.28 -44.51
CA LEU A 90 -13.18 13.86 -45.62
C LEU A 90 -12.47 12.81 -46.47
N THR A 91 -12.14 11.64 -45.90
CA THR A 91 -11.39 10.59 -46.58
C THR A 91 -12.24 9.59 -47.35
N GLY A 92 -13.51 9.90 -47.65
CA GLY A 92 -14.34 9.21 -48.65
C GLY A 92 -14.25 7.68 -48.59
N GLY A 93 -15.05 7.06 -47.72
CA GLY A 93 -15.07 5.62 -47.50
C GLY A 93 -15.26 4.78 -48.77
N SER A 94 -14.17 4.38 -49.40
CA SER A 94 -14.13 3.18 -50.24
C SER A 94 -14.15 1.98 -49.30
N ALA A 95 -15.34 1.43 -49.09
CA ALA A 95 -15.55 0.17 -48.40
C ALA A 95 -14.91 -0.97 -49.22
N ALA A 96 -13.61 -1.18 -49.03
CA ALA A 96 -12.95 -2.43 -49.37
C ALA A 96 -13.24 -3.42 -48.26
N SER A 97 -14.17 -4.34 -48.53
CA SER A 97 -14.49 -5.47 -47.67
C SER A 97 -13.20 -6.20 -47.28
N PRO A 98 -12.86 -6.37 -45.99
CA PRO A 98 -11.71 -7.18 -45.63
C PRO A 98 -12.01 -8.64 -46.00
N PRO A 99 -11.04 -9.37 -46.60
CA PRO A 99 -11.22 -10.79 -46.84
C PRO A 99 -11.34 -11.49 -45.49
N VAL A 100 -12.45 -12.21 -45.32
CA VAL A 100 -12.69 -13.10 -44.18
C VAL A 100 -11.57 -14.15 -44.18
N ARG A 101 -10.53 -13.91 -43.37
CA ARG A 101 -9.52 -14.92 -43.07
C ARG A 101 -10.08 -15.78 -41.95
N THR A 102 -10.61 -16.94 -42.33
CA THR A 102 -10.80 -18.08 -41.43
C THR A 102 -9.44 -18.54 -40.91
N ALA A 103 -9.02 -17.96 -39.79
CA ALA A 103 -7.89 -18.48 -39.03
C ALA A 103 -8.37 -19.76 -38.32
N TYR A 104 -8.02 -20.92 -38.89
CA TYR A 104 -8.06 -22.18 -38.16
C TYR A 104 -7.05 -22.10 -37.00
N THR A 105 -7.57 -21.99 -35.79
CA THR A 105 -6.78 -22.09 -34.56
C THR A 105 -6.36 -23.56 -34.40
N ALA A 106 -5.11 -23.86 -34.74
CA ALA A 106 -4.51 -25.14 -34.36
C ALA A 106 -4.47 -25.19 -32.83
N ALA A 107 -5.23 -26.13 -32.26
CA ALA A 107 -5.22 -26.43 -30.83
C ALA A 107 -3.80 -26.82 -30.41
N GLN A 108 -3.12 -25.93 -29.68
CA GLN A 108 -1.88 -26.28 -29.00
C GLN A 108 -2.22 -27.21 -27.82
N PRO A 109 -1.59 -28.40 -27.71
CA PRO A 109 -1.76 -29.23 -26.53
C PRO A 109 -1.15 -28.52 -25.31
N LEU A 110 -1.95 -28.40 -24.25
CA LEU A 110 -1.54 -27.81 -22.98
C LEU A 110 -0.37 -28.61 -22.37
N PRO A 111 0.65 -27.95 -21.77
CA PRO A 111 1.70 -28.64 -21.04
C PRO A 111 1.11 -29.32 -19.79
N ALA A 112 1.55 -30.54 -19.51
CA ALA A 112 1.19 -31.29 -18.32
C ALA A 112 1.64 -30.53 -17.05
N VAL A 113 0.67 -30.07 -16.27
CA VAL A 113 0.90 -29.49 -14.94
C VAL A 113 1.22 -30.66 -13.99
N TYR A 114 2.47 -30.76 -13.55
CA TYR A 114 2.85 -31.69 -12.50
C TYR A 114 2.46 -31.11 -11.14
N VAL A 115 1.60 -31.82 -10.42
CA VAL A 115 1.21 -31.52 -9.05
C VAL A 115 2.36 -31.93 -8.14
N ILE A 116 2.96 -30.97 -7.44
CA ILE A 116 3.96 -31.24 -6.40
C ILE A 116 3.19 -31.60 -5.13
N GLU A 117 3.29 -32.86 -4.69
CA GLU A 117 2.75 -33.28 -3.40
C GLU A 117 3.46 -32.54 -2.25
N PRO A 118 2.71 -32.06 -1.24
CA PRO A 118 3.29 -31.37 -0.10
C PRO A 118 4.13 -32.34 0.74
N HIS A 119 5.40 -31.99 0.95
CA HIS A 119 6.28 -32.66 1.90
C HIS A 119 5.79 -32.40 3.33
N THR A 120 5.43 -33.44 4.06
CA THR A 120 5.12 -33.37 5.49
C THR A 120 6.43 -33.37 6.29
N PRO A 121 6.69 -32.36 7.15
CA PRO A 121 7.87 -32.35 7.99
C PRO A 121 7.60 -33.12 9.28
N GLU A 122 7.88 -34.43 9.29
CA GLU A 122 7.70 -35.27 10.49
C GLU A 122 8.93 -36.12 10.86
N SER A 123 10.16 -35.66 10.57
CA SER A 123 11.37 -36.45 10.87
C SER A 123 12.56 -35.70 11.46
N TYR A 124 12.34 -34.68 12.30
CA TYR A 124 13.40 -34.13 13.17
C TYR A 124 13.01 -34.22 14.64
N ARG A 125 12.98 -35.44 15.16
CA ARG A 125 12.97 -35.72 16.59
C ARG A 125 13.75 -37.00 16.87
N THR A 126 15.07 -36.88 16.95
CA THR A 126 15.96 -37.57 17.90
C THR A 126 17.42 -37.29 17.54
N GLN A 127 18.04 -36.41 18.32
CA GLN A 127 19.39 -36.58 18.87
C GLN A 127 19.64 -35.50 19.93
#